data_AF-A0A318K892-F1
#
_entry.id   AF-A0A318K892-F1
#
_cell.length_a   1.000
_cell.length_b   1.000
_cell.length_c   1.000
_cell.angle_alpha   90.00
_cell.angle_beta   90.00
_cell.angle_gamma   90.00
#
_symmetry.space_group_name_H-M   'P 1'
#
loop_
_entity.id
_entity.type
_entity.pdbx_description
1 polymer ?
#
loop_
_entity_poly.entity_id
_entity_poly.type
_entity_poly.pdbx_seq_one_letter_code
_entity_poly.pdbx_strand_id
1 'polypeptide(L)'
;MRKPPTPNTASEIVGLYTEGRRDFHKASLDGADFSGLNLRGASFLYSSLRGANFTGASLTHVQFKGATLDAASMVRASINAADLIGASFCGADMTECDLTGAALNDANCTETKMTGVNFGNAQLSRAVFHGAKLNNIRLSSTTLADMDIGPFCTAEHVGHSNPSTIDARAVMKTYTSPRLKGFMIECGVPPIFAEYMIDCARALGEPLIGRLMQSTFISYGGPDAKFAAKLYEALKAHGAIVFYFPESATLGERIDNEIYRRLSEHDRVILICSRASLDRPGVLHEIQETFDREARDGGATYLLPIMLDNYVLTDWKKAHPALAERVGRRVVGDFRGADKSAAKFAAALNRLIDALKTSRPAV
;
A
#
# COMPACT_ATOMS: atom_id res chain seq x y z
N MET A 1 -33.81 6.04 11.48
CA MET A 1 -33.91 6.83 10.22
C MET A 1 -33.24 6.03 9.11
N ARG A 2 -33.89 5.81 7.96
CA ARG A 2 -33.26 5.13 6.82
C ARG A 2 -32.15 6.03 6.27
N LYS A 3 -30.95 5.48 6.05
CA LYS A 3 -29.86 6.20 5.38
C LYS A 3 -30.38 6.63 3.99
N PRO A 4 -30.22 7.89 3.57
CA PRO A 4 -30.64 8.31 2.23
C PRO A 4 -29.94 7.44 1.19
N PRO A 5 -30.59 7.16 0.04
CA PRO A 5 -29.99 6.37 -1.02
C PRO A 5 -28.65 6.99 -1.45
N THR A 6 -27.67 6.12 -1.73
CA THR A 6 -26.39 6.53 -2.32
C THR A 6 -26.66 7.03 -3.74
N PRO A 7 -26.17 8.23 -4.10
CA PRO A 7 -26.36 8.77 -5.44
C PRO A 7 -25.67 7.87 -6.48
N ASN A 8 -26.27 7.74 -7.65
CA ASN A 8 -25.80 6.88 -8.74
C ASN A 8 -25.71 7.57 -10.11
N THR A 9 -26.01 8.87 -10.19
CA THR A 9 -25.80 9.67 -11.41
C THR A 9 -25.03 10.96 -11.11
N ALA A 10 -24.38 11.53 -12.14
CA ALA A 10 -23.74 12.84 -12.01
C ALA A 10 -24.72 13.96 -11.63
N SER A 11 -25.96 13.92 -12.15
CA SER A 11 -26.98 14.94 -11.85
C SER A 11 -27.39 14.93 -10.36
N GLU A 12 -27.54 13.75 -9.76
CA GLU A 12 -27.80 13.63 -8.32
C GLU A 12 -26.63 14.15 -7.49
N ILE A 13 -25.40 13.83 -7.90
CA ILE A 13 -24.19 14.35 -7.24
C ILE A 13 -24.18 15.88 -7.30
N VAL A 14 -24.48 16.48 -8.45
CA VAL A 14 -24.52 17.94 -8.61
C VAL A 14 -25.58 18.57 -7.72
N GLY A 15 -26.80 18.01 -7.70
CA GLY A 15 -27.87 18.50 -6.82
C GLY A 15 -27.44 18.50 -5.35
N LEU A 16 -26.98 17.36 -4.86
CA LEU A 16 -26.50 17.19 -3.49
C LEU A 16 -25.29 18.09 -3.18
N TYR A 17 -24.37 18.25 -4.13
CA TYR A 17 -23.20 19.10 -3.98
C TYR A 17 -23.58 20.57 -3.85
N THR A 18 -24.58 21.01 -4.59
CA THR A 18 -25.13 22.37 -4.53
C THR A 18 -25.82 22.63 -3.19
N GLU A 19 -26.42 21.60 -2.60
CA GLU A 19 -26.99 21.61 -1.24
C GLU A 19 -25.94 21.56 -0.12
N GLY A 20 -24.64 21.52 -0.46
CA GLY A 20 -23.54 21.50 0.51
C GLY A 20 -23.07 20.11 0.92
N ARG A 21 -23.66 19.03 0.40
CA ARG A 21 -23.16 17.67 0.63
C ARG A 21 -21.82 17.48 -0.07
N ARG A 22 -20.87 16.85 0.61
CA ARG A 22 -19.55 16.50 0.04
C ARG A 22 -19.24 15.02 0.07
N ASP A 23 -19.97 14.25 0.90
CA ASP A 23 -19.74 12.81 1.08
C ASP A 23 -20.61 11.96 0.15
N PHE A 24 -19.92 11.27 -0.76
CA PHE A 24 -20.43 10.32 -1.74
C PHE A 24 -19.73 8.96 -1.61
N HIS A 25 -19.29 8.59 -0.40
CA HIS A 25 -18.62 7.32 -0.10
C HIS A 25 -19.38 6.10 -0.65
N LYS A 26 -18.66 5.20 -1.33
CA LYS A 26 -19.17 3.96 -1.94
C LYS A 26 -20.30 4.19 -2.96
N ALA A 27 -20.37 5.36 -3.59
CA ALA A 27 -21.29 5.58 -4.69
C ALA A 27 -20.93 4.70 -5.90
N SER A 28 -21.94 4.36 -6.71
CA SER A 28 -21.77 3.63 -7.97
C SER A 28 -22.09 4.58 -9.11
N LEU A 29 -21.05 5.13 -9.73
CA LEU A 29 -21.09 6.25 -10.67
C LEU A 29 -20.34 5.90 -11.97
N ASP A 30 -20.35 4.63 -12.36
CA ASP A 30 -19.71 4.15 -13.58
C ASP A 30 -20.32 4.84 -14.81
N GLY A 31 -19.46 5.33 -15.71
CA GLY A 31 -19.84 6.06 -16.92
C GLY A 31 -20.45 7.44 -16.68
N ALA A 32 -20.52 7.92 -15.44
CA ALA A 32 -21.11 9.21 -15.13
C ALA A 32 -20.29 10.38 -15.72
N ASP A 33 -21.00 11.39 -16.23
CA ASP A 33 -20.37 12.57 -16.83
C ASP A 33 -20.26 13.72 -15.81
N PHE A 34 -19.04 13.94 -15.34
CA PHE A 34 -18.64 15.04 -14.47
C PHE A 34 -17.80 16.11 -15.22
N SER A 35 -17.81 16.12 -16.55
CA SER A 35 -16.97 17.02 -17.33
C SER A 35 -17.25 18.49 -17.02
N GLY A 36 -16.18 19.26 -16.85
CA GLY A 36 -16.23 20.68 -16.51
C GLY A 36 -16.81 21.03 -15.13
N LEU A 37 -17.21 20.05 -14.32
CA LEU A 37 -17.82 20.32 -13.02
C LEU A 37 -16.79 20.80 -11.98
N ASN A 38 -17.26 21.62 -11.05
CA ASN A 38 -16.51 21.96 -9.84
C ASN A 38 -16.93 21.05 -8.68
N LEU A 39 -16.06 20.10 -8.35
CA LEU A 39 -16.22 19.13 -7.26
C LEU A 39 -15.08 19.26 -6.24
N ARG A 40 -14.55 20.47 -6.06
CA ARG A 40 -13.48 20.75 -5.10
C ARG A 40 -13.85 20.26 -3.69
N GLY A 41 -13.01 19.40 -3.12
CA GLY A 41 -13.23 18.85 -1.78
C GLY A 41 -14.37 17.82 -1.69
N ALA A 42 -14.93 17.35 -2.80
CA ALA A 42 -15.85 16.23 -2.78
C ALA A 42 -15.15 14.93 -2.34
N SER A 43 -15.89 14.04 -1.72
CA SER A 43 -15.40 12.77 -1.19
C SER A 43 -16.10 11.62 -1.89
N PHE A 44 -15.34 10.87 -2.67
CA PHE A 44 -15.75 9.68 -3.42
C PHE A 44 -15.04 8.42 -2.91
N LEU A 45 -14.69 8.40 -1.63
CA LEU A 45 -13.97 7.30 -0.98
C LEU A 45 -14.58 5.94 -1.33
N TYR A 46 -13.77 5.02 -1.86
CA TYR A 46 -14.18 3.66 -2.24
C TYR A 46 -15.37 3.57 -3.21
N SER A 47 -15.59 4.60 -4.03
CA SER A 47 -16.65 4.61 -5.04
C SER A 47 -16.23 3.90 -6.32
N SER A 48 -17.21 3.41 -7.08
CA SER A 48 -17.00 2.93 -8.45
C SER A 48 -17.25 4.08 -9.43
N LEU A 49 -16.26 4.39 -10.25
CA LEU A 49 -16.21 5.51 -11.20
C LEU A 49 -15.62 5.03 -12.54
N ARG A 50 -15.84 3.76 -12.89
CA ARG A 50 -15.26 3.16 -14.11
C ARG A 50 -15.79 3.86 -15.34
N GLY A 51 -14.90 4.28 -16.22
CA GLY A 51 -15.28 5.01 -17.44
C GLY A 51 -15.95 6.36 -17.21
N ALA A 52 -15.93 6.91 -15.98
CA ALA A 52 -16.49 8.23 -15.71
C ALA A 52 -15.71 9.33 -16.45
N ASN A 53 -16.40 10.40 -16.84
CA ASN A 53 -15.80 11.52 -17.56
C ASN A 53 -15.60 12.71 -16.61
N PHE A 54 -14.36 13.01 -16.26
CA PHE A 54 -13.93 14.17 -15.49
C PHE A 54 -13.16 15.20 -16.34
N THR A 55 -13.31 15.14 -17.67
CA THR A 55 -12.57 16.05 -18.58
C THR A 55 -12.79 17.51 -18.18
N GLY A 56 -11.70 18.24 -17.90
CA GLY A 56 -11.72 19.64 -17.48
C GLY A 56 -12.36 19.92 -16.12
N ALA A 57 -12.65 18.90 -15.30
CA ALA A 57 -13.26 19.10 -13.99
C ALA A 57 -12.27 19.75 -12.99
N SER A 58 -12.80 20.54 -12.06
CA SER A 58 -12.05 21.05 -10.91
C SER A 58 -12.23 20.09 -9.73
N LEU A 59 -11.15 19.38 -9.42
CA LEU A 59 -11.08 18.29 -8.44
C LEU A 59 -10.04 18.57 -7.35
N THR A 60 -9.68 19.83 -7.12
CA THR A 60 -8.71 20.16 -6.07
C THR A 60 -9.19 19.67 -4.70
N HIS A 61 -8.32 19.04 -3.90
CA HIS A 61 -8.66 18.41 -2.62
C HIS A 61 -9.76 17.34 -2.67
N VAL A 62 -10.08 16.78 -3.84
CA VAL A 62 -11.00 15.65 -3.92
C VAL A 62 -10.42 14.45 -3.17
N GLN A 63 -11.29 13.62 -2.60
CA GLN A 63 -10.90 12.35 -1.98
C GLN A 63 -11.38 11.18 -2.83
N PHE A 64 -10.46 10.55 -3.54
CA PHE A 64 -10.67 9.31 -4.31
C PHE A 64 -10.00 8.09 -3.67
N LYS A 65 -9.56 8.16 -2.40
CA LYS A 65 -8.92 7.03 -1.73
C LYS A 65 -9.74 5.74 -1.87
N GLY A 66 -9.08 4.71 -2.39
CA GLY A 66 -9.65 3.39 -2.69
C GLY A 66 -10.73 3.35 -3.79
N ALA A 67 -10.97 4.44 -4.52
CA ALA A 67 -11.96 4.48 -5.60
C ALA A 67 -11.45 3.76 -6.86
N THR A 68 -12.37 3.26 -7.68
CA THR A 68 -12.03 2.64 -8.97
C THR A 68 -12.39 3.56 -10.13
N LEU A 69 -11.38 4.19 -10.73
CA LEU A 69 -11.46 5.09 -11.89
C LEU A 69 -10.89 4.44 -13.17
N ASP A 70 -10.97 3.11 -13.27
CA ASP A 70 -10.48 2.38 -14.45
C ASP A 70 -11.15 2.92 -15.72
N ALA A 71 -10.36 3.14 -16.77
CA ALA A 71 -10.79 3.72 -18.04
C ALA A 71 -11.48 5.10 -17.95
N ALA A 72 -11.40 5.81 -16.82
CA ALA A 72 -11.96 7.16 -16.70
C ALA A 72 -11.20 8.17 -17.59
N SER A 73 -11.92 9.18 -18.09
CA SER A 73 -11.29 10.33 -18.76
C SER A 73 -11.11 11.46 -17.76
N MET A 74 -9.88 11.85 -17.47
CA MET A 74 -9.54 12.96 -16.58
C MET A 74 -8.77 14.05 -17.33
N VAL A 75 -8.83 14.05 -18.66
CA VAL A 75 -8.08 14.98 -19.51
C VAL A 75 -8.26 16.43 -19.04
N ARG A 76 -7.15 17.13 -18.78
CA ARG A 76 -7.12 18.52 -18.29
C ARG A 76 -7.86 18.78 -16.97
N ALA A 77 -8.13 17.75 -16.17
CA ALA A 77 -8.69 17.95 -14.84
C ALA A 77 -7.63 18.51 -13.87
N SER A 78 -8.07 19.39 -12.97
CA SER A 78 -7.22 19.92 -11.88
C SER A 78 -7.42 19.05 -10.65
N ILE A 79 -6.47 18.17 -10.35
CA ILE A 79 -6.54 17.17 -9.26
C ILE A 79 -5.47 17.49 -8.21
N ASN A 80 -5.15 18.78 -8.08
CA ASN A 80 -4.14 19.26 -7.14
C ASN A 80 -4.53 18.90 -5.69
N ALA A 81 -3.54 18.54 -4.88
CA ALA A 81 -3.71 18.23 -3.46
C ALA A 81 -4.85 17.23 -3.16
N ALA A 82 -5.12 16.31 -4.09
CA ALA A 82 -6.12 15.26 -3.95
C ALA A 82 -5.60 14.06 -3.15
N ASP A 83 -6.49 13.38 -2.44
CA ASP A 83 -6.21 12.08 -1.82
C ASP A 83 -6.61 10.96 -2.79
N LEU A 84 -5.62 10.36 -3.45
CA LEU A 84 -5.76 9.30 -4.45
C LEU A 84 -5.19 7.97 -3.93
N ILE A 85 -5.01 7.83 -2.61
CA ILE A 85 -4.32 6.68 -2.03
C ILE A 85 -5.07 5.37 -2.35
N GLY A 86 -4.37 4.40 -2.92
CA GLY A 86 -4.94 3.10 -3.30
C GLY A 86 -6.04 3.17 -4.37
N ALA A 87 -6.20 4.30 -5.06
CA ALA A 87 -7.15 4.41 -6.17
C ALA A 87 -6.64 3.65 -7.39
N SER A 88 -7.56 3.13 -8.20
CA SER A 88 -7.22 2.48 -9.47
C SER A 88 -7.54 3.40 -10.64
N PHE A 89 -6.57 3.61 -11.52
CA PHE A 89 -6.64 4.39 -12.76
C PHE A 89 -6.26 3.52 -13.96
N CYS A 90 -6.50 2.21 -13.89
CA CYS A 90 -6.07 1.27 -14.91
C CYS A 90 -6.65 1.66 -16.27
N GLY A 91 -5.79 1.93 -17.26
CA GLY A 91 -6.20 2.38 -18.59
C GLY A 91 -6.88 3.75 -18.67
N ALA A 92 -6.87 4.55 -17.59
CA ALA A 92 -7.45 5.89 -17.59
C ALA A 92 -6.66 6.87 -18.48
N ASP A 93 -7.30 7.98 -18.85
CA ASP A 93 -6.67 9.08 -19.58
C ASP A 93 -6.49 10.30 -18.68
N MET A 94 -5.26 10.53 -18.22
CA MET A 94 -4.88 11.66 -17.36
C MET A 94 -4.08 12.72 -18.14
N THR A 95 -4.22 12.78 -19.47
CA THR A 95 -3.50 13.73 -20.31
C THR A 95 -3.69 15.18 -19.82
N GLU A 96 -2.58 15.90 -19.67
CA GLU A 96 -2.53 17.30 -19.21
C GLU A 96 -3.19 17.53 -17.83
N CYS A 97 -3.26 16.50 -16.98
CA CYS A 97 -3.68 16.66 -15.58
C CYS A 97 -2.65 17.41 -14.74
N ASP A 98 -3.15 18.16 -13.76
CA ASP A 98 -2.33 18.70 -12.69
C ASP A 98 -2.50 17.87 -11.41
N LEU A 99 -1.48 17.09 -11.05
CA LEU A 99 -1.39 16.28 -9.84
C LEU A 99 -0.51 16.94 -8.77
N THR A 100 -0.30 18.26 -8.84
CA THR A 100 0.57 18.94 -7.89
C THR A 100 0.07 18.74 -6.45
N GLY A 101 0.92 18.17 -5.59
CA GLY A 101 0.61 17.88 -4.18
C GLY A 101 -0.33 16.70 -3.95
N ALA A 102 -0.71 15.94 -4.98
CA ALA A 102 -1.60 14.79 -4.84
C ALA A 102 -0.91 13.60 -4.15
N ALA A 103 -1.66 12.86 -3.34
CA ALA A 103 -1.21 11.64 -2.70
C ALA A 103 -1.65 10.42 -3.53
N LEU A 104 -0.74 9.83 -4.30
CA LEU A 104 -0.96 8.63 -5.11
C LEU A 104 -0.34 7.38 -4.49
N ASN A 105 -0.09 7.38 -3.17
CA ASN A 105 0.50 6.20 -2.53
C ASN A 105 -0.36 4.96 -2.80
N ASP A 106 0.26 3.86 -3.19
CA ASP A 106 -0.41 2.59 -3.53
C ASP A 106 -1.41 2.68 -4.71
N ALA A 107 -1.44 3.78 -5.47
CA ALA A 107 -2.33 3.91 -6.61
C ALA A 107 -1.90 2.99 -7.78
N ASN A 108 -2.89 2.45 -8.49
CA ASN A 108 -2.64 1.66 -9.69
C ASN A 108 -2.83 2.51 -10.95
N CYS A 109 -1.72 2.92 -11.58
CA CYS A 109 -1.66 3.67 -12.83
C CYS A 109 -1.24 2.80 -14.02
N THR A 110 -1.56 1.50 -13.98
CA THR A 110 -1.24 0.56 -15.07
C THR A 110 -1.91 0.99 -16.37
N GLU A 111 -1.16 1.02 -17.47
CA GLU A 111 -1.63 1.41 -18.81
C GLU A 111 -2.27 2.82 -18.90
N THR A 112 -2.10 3.66 -17.88
CA THR A 112 -2.66 5.02 -17.86
C THR A 112 -1.93 5.92 -18.87
N LYS A 113 -2.67 6.78 -19.57
CA LYS A 113 -2.07 7.85 -20.39
C LYS A 113 -1.79 9.06 -19.54
N MET A 114 -0.53 9.49 -19.46
CA MET A 114 -0.08 10.57 -18.59
C MET A 114 0.79 11.58 -19.34
N THR A 115 0.41 11.89 -20.58
CA THR A 115 1.12 12.90 -21.38
C THR A 115 0.92 14.29 -20.78
N GLY A 116 1.99 15.05 -20.53
CA GLY A 116 1.89 16.44 -20.05
C GLY A 116 1.53 16.59 -18.57
N VAL A 117 1.57 15.50 -17.79
CA VAL A 117 1.16 15.51 -16.38
C VAL A 117 2.19 16.22 -15.50
N ASN A 118 1.69 17.01 -14.54
CA ASN A 118 2.53 17.64 -13.52
C ASN A 118 2.46 16.87 -12.19
N PHE A 119 3.58 16.30 -11.73
CA PHE A 119 3.72 15.58 -10.46
C PHE A 119 4.44 16.39 -9.37
N GLY A 120 4.47 17.73 -9.47
CA GLY A 120 5.13 18.56 -8.48
C GLY A 120 4.60 18.32 -7.05
N ASN A 121 5.45 18.03 -6.07
CA ASN A 121 5.06 17.67 -4.70
C ASN A 121 4.15 16.43 -4.58
N ALA A 122 3.98 15.64 -5.64
CA ALA A 122 3.17 14.44 -5.59
C ALA A 122 3.87 13.32 -4.79
N GLN A 123 3.08 12.52 -4.08
CA GLN A 123 3.57 11.34 -3.35
C GLN A 123 3.21 10.09 -4.14
N LEU A 124 4.21 9.40 -4.70
CA LEU A 124 4.03 8.23 -5.56
C LEU A 124 4.46 6.93 -4.88
N SER A 125 4.55 6.90 -3.55
CA SER A 125 5.13 5.74 -2.87
C SER A 125 4.34 4.46 -3.15
N ARG A 126 5.03 3.41 -3.61
CA ARG A 126 4.42 2.11 -4.01
C ARG A 126 3.35 2.19 -5.12
N ALA A 127 3.23 3.32 -5.81
CA ALA A 127 2.34 3.42 -6.96
C ALA A 127 2.85 2.55 -8.13
N VAL A 128 1.94 2.00 -8.92
CA VAL A 128 2.25 1.11 -10.04
C VAL A 128 2.06 1.84 -11.37
N PHE A 129 3.09 1.89 -12.21
CA PHE A 129 3.05 2.57 -13.52
C PHE A 129 3.36 1.62 -14.70
N HIS A 130 3.09 0.33 -14.54
CA HIS A 130 3.35 -0.66 -15.59
C HIS A 130 2.60 -0.29 -16.89
N GLY A 131 3.30 -0.15 -18.01
CA GLY A 131 2.69 0.22 -19.29
C GLY A 131 2.15 1.66 -19.36
N ALA A 132 2.35 2.49 -18.34
CA ALA A 132 1.92 3.89 -18.35
C ALA A 132 2.69 4.71 -19.39
N LYS A 133 2.01 5.65 -20.05
CA LYS A 133 2.61 6.54 -21.06
C LYS A 133 2.97 7.89 -20.44
N LEU A 134 4.25 8.08 -20.11
CA LEU A 134 4.76 9.22 -19.34
C LEU A 134 5.49 10.26 -20.22
N ASN A 135 4.84 10.79 -21.26
CA ASN A 135 5.49 11.75 -22.16
C ASN A 135 5.34 13.19 -21.66
N ASN A 136 6.36 14.03 -21.76
CA ASN A 136 6.31 15.45 -21.39
C ASN A 136 5.88 15.71 -19.93
N ILE A 137 6.25 14.82 -19.00
CA ILE A 137 5.88 14.95 -17.59
C ILE A 137 6.78 15.96 -16.85
N ARG A 138 6.28 16.51 -15.74
CA ARG A 138 7.09 17.37 -14.85
C ARG A 138 7.21 16.75 -13.45
N LEU A 139 8.44 16.69 -12.95
CA LEU A 139 8.79 16.26 -11.60
C LEU A 139 9.41 17.43 -10.84
N SER A 140 9.05 17.57 -9.57
CA SER A 140 9.54 18.65 -8.70
C SER A 140 9.19 18.30 -7.27
N SER A 141 10.15 18.03 -6.39
CA SER A 141 9.84 17.58 -5.02
C SER A 141 8.90 16.37 -4.99
N THR A 142 8.96 15.51 -6.01
CA THR A 142 8.14 14.30 -6.13
C THR A 142 8.77 13.19 -5.29
N THR A 143 7.94 12.42 -4.57
CA THR A 143 8.42 11.25 -3.82
C THR A 143 8.25 9.97 -4.66
N LEU A 144 9.36 9.37 -5.06
CA LEU A 144 9.46 8.14 -5.84
C LEU A 144 10.04 7.01 -4.96
N ALA A 145 9.29 6.60 -3.94
CA ALA A 145 9.77 5.66 -2.93
C ALA A 145 9.09 4.29 -3.05
N ASP A 146 9.85 3.21 -2.87
CA ASP A 146 9.34 1.84 -2.84
C ASP A 146 8.47 1.47 -4.07
N MET A 147 8.82 1.99 -5.23
CA MET A 147 8.13 1.72 -6.50
C MET A 147 9.12 1.35 -7.61
N ASP A 148 8.65 0.69 -8.66
CA ASP A 148 9.42 0.57 -9.89
C ASP A 148 9.41 1.92 -10.61
N ILE A 149 10.58 2.57 -10.70
CA ILE A 149 10.75 3.85 -11.40
C ILE A 149 11.24 3.67 -12.84
N GLY A 150 11.31 2.42 -13.32
CA GLY A 150 11.65 2.07 -14.69
C GLY A 150 10.84 2.84 -15.74
N PRO A 151 9.50 2.91 -15.62
CA PRO A 151 8.67 3.71 -16.52
C PRO A 151 9.10 5.18 -16.63
N PHE A 152 9.55 5.80 -15.53
CA PHE A 152 10.04 7.17 -15.51
C PHE A 152 11.44 7.29 -16.13
N CYS A 153 12.30 6.28 -15.93
CA CYS A 153 13.63 6.25 -16.53
C CYS A 153 13.60 6.17 -18.07
N THR A 154 12.53 5.60 -18.64
CA THR A 154 12.34 5.47 -20.09
C THR A 154 11.39 6.51 -20.69
N ALA A 155 10.79 7.36 -19.87
CA ALA A 155 9.88 8.41 -20.28
C ALA A 155 10.54 9.41 -21.25
N GLU A 156 9.77 9.89 -22.22
CA GLU A 156 10.22 10.95 -23.12
C GLU A 156 9.95 12.32 -22.50
N HIS A 157 10.96 13.19 -22.50
CA HIS A 157 10.84 14.59 -22.11
C HIS A 157 10.39 14.78 -20.65
N VAL A 158 11.18 14.30 -19.70
CA VAL A 158 10.95 14.53 -18.27
C VAL A 158 11.54 15.88 -17.87
N GLY A 159 10.69 16.81 -17.44
CA GLY A 159 11.13 18.09 -16.89
C GLY A 159 11.36 17.99 -15.38
N HIS A 160 12.54 18.38 -14.91
CA HIS A 160 12.88 18.45 -13.49
C HIS A 160 13.04 19.91 -13.08
N SER A 161 12.18 20.43 -12.19
CA SER A 161 12.28 21.81 -11.71
C SER A 161 12.79 21.94 -10.27
N ASN A 162 12.82 20.84 -9.51
CA ASN A 162 13.46 20.70 -8.20
C ASN A 162 13.88 19.24 -7.97
N PRO A 163 14.80 18.96 -7.03
CA PRO A 163 15.14 17.60 -6.65
C PRO A 163 13.91 16.78 -6.25
N SER A 164 13.93 15.49 -6.58
CA SER A 164 12.90 14.52 -6.23
C SER A 164 13.54 13.38 -5.42
N THR A 165 12.77 12.77 -4.53
CA THR A 165 13.29 11.76 -3.60
C THR A 165 13.17 10.37 -4.22
N ILE A 166 14.30 9.65 -4.30
CA ILE A 166 14.37 8.24 -4.67
C ILE A 166 14.97 7.49 -3.49
N ASP A 167 14.29 6.47 -3.00
CA ASP A 167 14.79 5.65 -1.89
C ASP A 167 15.54 4.41 -2.38
N ALA A 168 16.22 3.72 -1.46
CA ALA A 168 16.94 2.50 -1.79
C ALA A 168 16.01 1.46 -2.40
N ARG A 169 14.75 1.37 -1.95
CA ARG A 169 13.80 0.38 -2.46
C ARG A 169 13.47 0.59 -3.93
N ALA A 170 13.27 1.83 -4.35
CA ALA A 170 13.04 2.17 -5.76
C ALA A 170 14.27 1.84 -6.63
N VAL A 171 15.48 2.07 -6.13
CA VAL A 171 16.72 1.65 -6.80
C VAL A 171 16.76 0.12 -6.94
N MET A 172 16.49 -0.62 -5.86
CA MET A 172 16.51 -2.09 -5.86
C MET A 172 15.44 -2.70 -6.78
N LYS A 173 14.32 -2.01 -7.05
CA LYS A 173 13.31 -2.45 -8.02
C LYS A 173 13.68 -2.14 -9.47
N THR A 174 14.57 -1.16 -9.69
CA THR A 174 14.84 -0.60 -11.02
C THR A 174 16.29 -0.80 -11.48
N TYR A 175 17.15 -1.43 -10.69
CA TYR A 175 18.61 -1.48 -10.89
C TYR A 175 19.08 -2.07 -12.23
N THR A 176 18.21 -2.84 -12.89
CA THR A 176 18.45 -3.43 -14.21
C THR A 176 18.27 -2.42 -15.35
N SER A 177 17.62 -1.28 -15.10
CA SER A 177 17.41 -0.23 -16.10
C SER A 177 18.73 0.48 -16.44
N PRO A 178 19.13 0.54 -17.73
CA PRO A 178 20.34 1.22 -18.13
C PRO A 178 20.25 2.75 -17.95
N ARG A 179 19.03 3.30 -17.87
CA ARG A 179 18.79 4.75 -17.72
C ARG A 179 18.67 5.21 -16.27
N LEU A 180 18.65 4.28 -15.31
CA LEU A 180 18.43 4.60 -13.90
C LEU A 180 19.43 5.62 -13.34
N LYS A 181 20.73 5.45 -13.62
CA LYS A 181 21.76 6.37 -13.13
C LYS A 181 21.52 7.82 -13.60
N GLY A 182 21.20 7.99 -14.88
CA GLY A 182 20.89 9.31 -15.46
C GLY A 182 19.69 9.96 -14.79
N PHE A 183 18.60 9.20 -14.68
CA PHE A 183 17.37 9.66 -14.04
C PHE A 183 17.57 10.04 -12.56
N MET A 184 18.37 9.27 -11.81
CA MET A 184 18.71 9.61 -10.41
C MET A 184 19.47 10.93 -10.32
N ILE A 185 20.41 11.19 -11.23
CA ILE A 185 21.17 12.44 -11.28
C ILE A 185 20.24 13.62 -11.61
N GLU A 186 19.33 13.45 -12.58
CA GLU A 186 18.31 14.46 -12.93
C GLU A 186 17.36 14.76 -11.76
N CYS A 187 17.09 13.76 -10.91
CA CYS A 187 16.35 13.94 -9.65
C CYS A 187 17.18 14.59 -8.53
N GLY A 188 18.47 14.86 -8.75
CA GLY A 188 19.35 15.53 -7.78
C GLY A 188 20.17 14.59 -6.90
N VAL A 189 20.20 13.29 -7.18
CA VAL A 189 21.09 12.35 -6.48
C VAL A 189 22.53 12.57 -6.97
N PRO A 190 23.53 12.78 -6.09
CA PRO A 190 24.90 12.97 -6.57
C PRO A 190 25.43 11.73 -7.30
N PRO A 191 26.19 11.88 -8.41
CA PRO A 191 26.56 10.78 -9.29
C PRO A 191 27.23 9.58 -8.60
N ILE A 192 28.10 9.84 -7.61
CA ILE A 192 28.80 8.79 -6.86
C ILE A 192 27.84 7.94 -6.01
N PHE A 193 26.81 8.56 -5.41
CA PHE A 193 25.81 7.84 -4.63
C PHE A 193 24.88 7.04 -5.55
N ALA A 194 24.51 7.60 -6.70
CA ALA A 194 23.70 6.88 -7.70
C ALA A 194 24.43 5.61 -8.17
N GLU A 195 25.71 5.72 -8.53
CA GLU A 195 26.54 4.58 -8.93
C GLU A 195 26.68 3.54 -7.83
N TYR A 196 27.03 3.97 -6.61
CA TYR A 196 27.17 3.08 -5.47
C TYR A 196 25.89 2.30 -5.17
N MET A 197 24.74 2.96 -5.11
CA MET A 197 23.46 2.29 -4.82
C MET A 197 23.10 1.25 -5.90
N ILE A 198 23.34 1.57 -7.17
CA ILE A 198 23.07 0.66 -8.29
C ILE A 198 24.03 -0.54 -8.25
N ASP A 199 25.31 -0.34 -7.98
CA ASP A 199 26.28 -1.42 -7.92
C ASP A 199 26.06 -2.32 -6.70
N CYS A 200 25.65 -1.77 -5.57
CA CYS A 200 25.15 -2.56 -4.43
C CYS A 200 23.97 -3.45 -4.84
N ALA A 201 22.98 -2.90 -5.54
CA ALA A 201 21.83 -3.67 -6.01
C ALA A 201 22.26 -4.81 -6.95
N ARG A 202 23.16 -4.54 -7.91
CA ARG A 202 23.71 -5.54 -8.84
C ARG A 202 24.47 -6.64 -8.13
N ALA A 203 25.32 -6.28 -7.15
CA ALA A 203 26.15 -7.23 -6.43
C ALA A 203 25.32 -8.20 -5.56
N LEU A 204 24.17 -7.75 -5.05
CA LEU A 204 23.27 -8.57 -4.25
C LEU A 204 22.54 -9.61 -5.11
N GLY A 205 22.01 -9.21 -6.28
CA GLY A 205 21.20 -10.06 -7.16
C GLY A 205 19.83 -10.43 -6.57
N GLU A 206 18.83 -10.72 -7.43
CA GLU A 206 17.42 -10.83 -7.04
C GLU A 206 17.13 -11.66 -5.75
N PRO A 207 17.73 -12.84 -5.52
CA PRO A 207 17.41 -13.66 -4.35
C PRO A 207 17.87 -13.06 -3.00
N LEU A 208 18.89 -12.19 -2.99
CA LEU A 208 19.30 -11.46 -1.80
C LEU A 208 18.54 -10.14 -1.65
N ILE A 209 18.21 -9.47 -2.76
CA ILE A 209 17.41 -8.24 -2.76
C ILE A 209 16.09 -8.49 -2.03
N GLY A 210 15.35 -9.54 -2.42
CA GLY A 210 14.07 -9.85 -1.77
C GLY A 210 14.19 -10.08 -0.26
N ARG A 211 15.30 -10.68 0.20
CA ARG A 211 15.56 -10.89 1.64
C ARG A 211 15.91 -9.60 2.38
N LEU A 212 16.67 -8.70 1.76
CA LEU A 212 17.04 -7.40 2.37
C LEU A 212 15.87 -6.43 2.43
N MET A 213 14.93 -6.57 1.50
CA MET A 213 13.74 -5.72 1.42
C MET A 213 12.62 -6.20 2.37
N GLN A 214 12.73 -7.43 2.91
CA GLN A 214 11.74 -8.00 3.81
C GLN A 214 11.76 -7.31 5.18
N SER A 215 10.68 -6.59 5.48
CA SER A 215 10.35 -6.11 6.82
C SER A 215 9.38 -7.09 7.48
N THR A 216 9.57 -7.38 8.75
CA THR A 216 8.67 -8.27 9.51
C THR A 216 7.93 -7.48 10.57
N PHE A 217 6.61 -7.54 10.58
CA PHE A 217 5.75 -6.87 11.55
C PHE A 217 5.13 -7.86 12.50
N ILE A 218 5.07 -7.55 13.80
CA ILE A 218 4.38 -8.39 14.79
C ILE A 218 3.02 -7.76 15.11
N SER A 219 1.94 -8.42 14.71
CA SER A 219 0.55 -8.08 15.05
C SER A 219 0.10 -8.85 16.29
N TYR A 220 -0.43 -8.12 17.27
CA TYR A 220 -0.83 -8.66 18.56
C TYR A 220 -1.81 -7.72 19.29
N GLY A 221 -2.58 -8.27 20.24
CA GLY A 221 -3.40 -7.50 21.17
C GLY A 221 -2.62 -7.12 22.42
N GLY A 222 -2.90 -5.94 22.98
CA GLY A 222 -2.21 -5.34 24.14
C GLY A 222 -1.68 -6.30 25.21
N PRO A 223 -2.49 -7.23 25.76
CA PRO A 223 -2.04 -8.14 26.81
C PRO A 223 -0.85 -9.05 26.42
N ASP A 224 -0.65 -9.30 25.12
CA ASP A 224 0.47 -10.11 24.61
C ASP A 224 1.77 -9.30 24.39
N ALA A 225 1.80 -8.00 24.73
CA ALA A 225 2.95 -7.11 24.51
C ALA A 225 4.27 -7.66 25.07
N LYS A 226 4.23 -8.27 26.27
CA LYS A 226 5.43 -8.87 26.89
C LYS A 226 6.00 -10.01 26.04
N PHE A 227 5.12 -10.85 25.49
CA PHE A 227 5.55 -11.92 24.60
C PHE A 227 6.04 -11.36 23.25
N ALA A 228 5.31 -10.40 22.68
CA ALA A 228 5.70 -9.74 21.43
C ALA A 228 7.10 -9.10 21.52
N ALA A 229 7.41 -8.42 22.63
CA ALA A 229 8.72 -7.85 22.89
C ALA A 229 9.82 -8.93 23.01
N LYS A 230 9.55 -10.03 23.71
CA LYS A 230 10.48 -11.18 23.78
C LYS A 230 10.73 -11.79 22.41
N LEU A 231 9.68 -11.93 21.60
CA LEU A 231 9.78 -12.45 20.23
C LEU A 231 10.57 -11.50 19.32
N TYR A 232 10.33 -10.19 19.44
CA TYR A 232 11.06 -9.15 18.72
C TYR A 232 12.57 -9.24 18.98
N GLU A 233 13.00 -9.25 20.24
CA GLU A 233 14.43 -9.35 20.57
C GLU A 233 15.04 -10.66 20.06
N ALA A 234 14.29 -11.76 20.16
CA ALA A 234 14.74 -13.04 19.66
C ALA A 234 14.93 -13.05 18.13
N LEU A 235 13.98 -12.52 17.36
CA LEU A 235 14.07 -12.45 15.90
C LEU A 235 15.18 -11.49 15.45
N LYS A 236 15.33 -10.34 16.13
CA LYS A 236 16.41 -9.37 15.89
C LYS A 236 17.78 -9.99 16.12
N ALA A 237 17.95 -10.78 17.18
CA ALA A 237 19.18 -11.53 17.44
C ALA A 237 19.51 -12.55 16.34
N HIS A 238 18.53 -12.97 15.54
CA HIS A 238 18.71 -13.85 14.37
C HIS A 238 18.81 -13.07 13.04
N GLY A 239 19.01 -11.74 13.09
CA GLY A 239 19.25 -10.91 11.92
C GLY A 239 18.01 -10.54 11.11
N ALA A 240 16.80 -10.78 11.63
CA ALA A 240 15.58 -10.33 10.98
C ALA A 240 15.38 -8.82 11.17
N ILE A 241 14.95 -8.13 10.10
CA ILE A 241 14.46 -6.75 10.19
C ILE A 241 13.03 -6.83 10.71
N VAL A 242 12.84 -6.50 11.99
CA VAL A 242 11.55 -6.64 12.67
C VAL A 242 11.09 -5.30 13.22
N PHE A 243 9.79 -5.06 13.15
CA PHE A 243 9.09 -3.93 13.72
C PHE A 243 7.93 -4.47 14.58
N TYR A 244 7.69 -3.84 15.72
CA TYR A 244 6.49 -4.06 16.52
C TYR A 244 6.11 -2.73 17.16
N PHE A 245 4.80 -2.47 17.31
CA PHE A 245 4.33 -1.21 17.86
C PHE A 245 4.00 -1.36 19.33
N PRO A 246 4.64 -0.62 20.25
CA PRO A 246 4.24 -0.60 21.64
C PRO A 246 2.86 0.05 21.81
N GLU A 247 2.13 -0.37 22.83
CA GLU A 247 0.73 0.01 23.10
C GLU A 247 0.51 1.52 23.32
N SER A 248 1.58 2.30 23.50
CA SER A 248 1.56 3.75 23.69
C SER A 248 1.28 4.57 22.42
N ALA A 249 1.10 3.92 21.27
CA ALA A 249 0.64 4.61 20.05
C ALA A 249 -0.77 5.17 20.28
N THR A 250 -0.91 6.48 20.11
CA THR A 250 -2.16 7.19 20.44
C THR A 250 -3.31 6.74 19.53
N LEU A 251 -4.56 6.87 20.00
CA LEU A 251 -5.76 6.41 19.29
C LEU A 251 -5.91 7.00 17.87
N GLY A 252 -5.21 8.11 17.55
CA GLY A 252 -5.12 8.71 16.21
C GLY A 252 -4.13 8.02 15.25
N GLU A 253 -3.15 7.27 15.77
CA GLU A 253 -2.23 6.44 14.97
C GLU A 253 -2.85 5.07 14.63
N ARG A 254 -3.84 4.63 15.42
CA ARG A 254 -4.43 3.28 15.35
C ARG A 254 -5.63 3.13 14.43
N ILE A 255 -6.29 4.23 14.03
CA ILE A 255 -7.56 4.19 13.28
C ILE A 255 -7.36 4.22 11.76
N ASP A 256 -6.19 4.66 11.27
CA ASP A 256 -5.89 4.68 9.83
C ASP A 256 -4.75 3.75 9.40
N ASN A 257 -4.08 3.09 10.37
CA ASN A 257 -2.98 2.14 10.22
C ASN A 257 -2.33 2.09 8.82
N GLU A 258 -1.77 3.25 8.41
CA GLU A 258 -1.01 3.39 7.16
C GLU A 258 0.13 2.37 7.07
N ILE A 259 0.59 1.84 8.22
CA ILE A 259 1.69 0.88 8.32
C ILE A 259 1.37 -0.46 7.66
N TYR A 260 0.14 -0.99 7.81
CA TYR A 260 -0.21 -2.27 7.17
C TYR A 260 -0.56 -2.08 5.68
N ARG A 261 -1.00 -0.88 5.29
CA ARG A 261 -1.10 -0.48 3.88
C ARG A 261 0.27 -0.25 3.23
N ARG A 262 1.31 0.04 4.04
CA ARG A 262 2.71 0.19 3.64
C ARG A 262 3.51 -1.11 3.57
N LEU A 263 2.89 -2.27 3.81
CA LEU A 263 3.59 -3.54 3.61
C LEU A 263 4.09 -3.58 2.16
N SER A 264 5.37 -3.80 1.95
CA SER A 264 5.92 -4.10 0.63
C SER A 264 5.59 -5.55 0.25
N GLU A 265 5.73 -5.93 -1.01
CA GLU A 265 5.59 -7.33 -1.46
C GLU A 265 6.56 -8.30 -0.74
N HIS A 266 7.63 -7.75 -0.18
CA HIS A 266 8.62 -8.49 0.59
C HIS A 266 8.27 -8.61 2.06
N ASP A 267 7.32 -7.83 2.57
CA ASP A 267 7.07 -7.78 4.00
C ASP A 267 6.32 -9.03 4.50
N ARG A 268 6.40 -9.27 5.81
CA ARG A 268 5.74 -10.39 6.51
C ARG A 268 5.04 -9.88 7.75
N VAL A 269 3.89 -10.46 8.07
CA VAL A 269 3.13 -10.14 9.28
C VAL A 269 3.05 -11.39 10.15
N ILE A 270 3.76 -11.39 11.28
CA ILE A 270 3.62 -12.40 12.32
C ILE A 270 2.35 -12.07 13.11
N LEU A 271 1.35 -12.95 13.06
CA LEU A 271 0.12 -12.80 13.81
C LEU A 271 0.17 -13.63 15.08
N ILE A 272 0.18 -12.98 16.24
CA ILE A 272 0.06 -13.64 17.54
C ILE A 272 -1.39 -14.10 17.73
N CYS A 273 -1.61 -15.40 17.60
CA CYS A 273 -2.90 -16.05 17.81
C CYS A 273 -3.05 -16.44 19.28
N SER A 274 -3.77 -15.60 20.01
CA SER A 274 -4.25 -15.86 21.37
C SER A 274 -5.68 -15.35 21.52
N ARG A 275 -6.38 -15.71 22.60
CA ARG A 275 -7.64 -15.07 22.98
C ARG A 275 -7.49 -13.55 23.15
N ALA A 276 -6.40 -13.11 23.76
CA ALA A 276 -6.17 -11.69 24.03
C ALA A 276 -5.90 -10.84 22.78
N SER A 277 -5.43 -11.49 21.71
CA SER A 277 -5.13 -10.86 20.42
C SER A 277 -6.29 -10.93 19.44
N LEU A 278 -6.88 -12.11 19.23
CA LEU A 278 -7.83 -12.35 18.14
C LEU A 278 -9.22 -11.73 18.35
N ASP A 279 -9.58 -11.39 19.59
CA ASP A 279 -10.83 -10.68 19.90
C ASP A 279 -10.69 -9.15 19.76
N ARG A 280 -9.51 -8.64 19.39
CA ARG A 280 -9.29 -7.19 19.24
C ARG A 280 -9.77 -6.72 17.86
N PRO A 281 -10.63 -5.68 17.79
CA PRO A 281 -11.11 -5.15 16.52
C PRO A 281 -10.00 -4.72 15.55
N GLY A 282 -8.90 -4.15 16.08
CA GLY A 282 -7.74 -3.77 15.26
C GLY A 282 -7.07 -4.97 14.60
N VAL A 283 -6.87 -6.06 15.35
CA VAL A 283 -6.26 -7.29 14.82
C VAL A 283 -7.18 -7.96 13.78
N LEU A 284 -8.49 -7.96 14.01
CA LEU A 284 -9.46 -8.47 13.02
C LEU A 284 -9.40 -7.69 11.70
N HIS A 285 -9.32 -6.36 11.78
CA HIS A 285 -9.18 -5.52 10.60
C HIS A 285 -7.86 -5.80 9.86
N GLU A 286 -6.75 -5.93 10.57
CA GLU A 286 -5.44 -6.28 10.01
C GLU A 286 -5.45 -7.63 9.26
N ILE A 287 -6.11 -8.65 9.84
CA ILE A 287 -6.26 -9.96 9.19
C ILE A 287 -7.02 -9.84 7.87
N GLN A 288 -8.15 -9.12 7.87
CA GLN A 288 -8.98 -8.95 6.69
C GLN A 288 -8.25 -8.17 5.59
N GLU A 289 -7.63 -7.04 5.92
CA GLU A 289 -6.85 -6.23 4.97
C GLU A 289 -5.69 -7.01 4.36
N THR A 290 -4.99 -7.80 5.19
CA THR A 290 -3.91 -8.67 4.70
C THR A 290 -4.45 -9.68 3.70
N PHE A 291 -5.57 -10.35 4.02
CA PHE A 291 -6.18 -11.32 3.11
C PHE A 291 -6.75 -10.72 1.83
N ASP A 292 -7.38 -9.55 1.90
CA ASP A 292 -7.88 -8.85 0.73
C ASP A 292 -6.73 -8.44 -0.19
N ARG A 293 -5.58 -8.10 0.40
CA ARG A 293 -4.36 -7.86 -0.35
C ARG A 293 -3.78 -9.12 -0.97
N GLU A 294 -3.65 -10.21 -0.23
CA GLU A 294 -3.17 -11.49 -0.80
C GLU A 294 -4.01 -11.91 -2.01
N ALA A 295 -5.32 -11.64 -1.99
CA ALA A 295 -6.20 -11.87 -3.14
C ALA A 295 -5.88 -10.96 -4.33
N ARG A 296 -5.55 -9.67 -4.10
CA ARG A 296 -5.10 -8.73 -5.15
C ARG A 296 -3.73 -9.12 -5.72
N ASP A 297 -2.84 -9.59 -4.86
CA ASP A 297 -1.44 -9.91 -5.18
C ASP A 297 -1.30 -11.36 -5.71
N GLY A 298 -2.38 -11.97 -6.19
CA GLY A 298 -2.37 -13.26 -6.88
C GLY A 298 -2.02 -14.47 -5.99
N GLY A 299 -2.39 -14.44 -4.71
CA GLY A 299 -2.18 -15.55 -3.77
C GLY A 299 -0.86 -15.48 -2.99
N ALA A 300 -0.16 -14.34 -3.00
CA ALA A 300 0.97 -14.12 -2.11
C ALA A 300 0.57 -14.40 -0.64
N THR A 301 1.50 -14.93 0.17
CA THR A 301 1.25 -15.18 1.60
C THR A 301 2.10 -14.23 2.43
N TYR A 302 1.45 -13.27 3.09
CA TYR A 302 2.11 -12.29 3.96
C TYR A 302 1.97 -12.66 5.44
N LEU A 303 0.85 -13.30 5.77
CA LEU A 303 0.49 -13.62 7.15
C LEU A 303 1.16 -14.92 7.63
N LEU A 304 1.87 -14.85 8.74
CA LEU A 304 2.54 -15.95 9.44
C LEU A 304 1.95 -16.11 10.85
N PRO A 305 0.84 -16.84 11.02
CA PRO A 305 0.23 -17.07 12.32
C PRO A 305 1.13 -17.90 13.25
N ILE A 306 1.22 -17.48 14.52
CA ILE A 306 1.83 -18.26 15.60
C ILE A 306 0.85 -18.41 16.75
N MET A 307 0.82 -19.57 17.41
CA MET A 307 -0.13 -19.83 18.50
C MET A 307 0.49 -19.62 19.87
N LEU A 308 -0.17 -18.84 20.73
CA LEU A 308 0.11 -18.81 22.19
C LEU A 308 -0.86 -19.69 22.97
N ASP A 309 -2.04 -19.92 22.42
CA ASP A 309 -3.07 -20.81 22.95
C ASP A 309 -3.82 -21.50 21.79
N ASN A 310 -4.85 -22.28 22.11
CA ASN A 310 -5.66 -23.00 21.12
C ASN A 310 -6.86 -22.20 20.60
N TYR A 311 -7.01 -20.94 20.98
CA TYR A 311 -8.24 -20.17 20.76
C TYR A 311 -8.63 -20.08 19.29
N VAL A 312 -7.63 -19.88 18.41
CA VAL A 312 -7.81 -19.86 16.94
C VAL A 312 -8.43 -21.15 16.39
N LEU A 313 -8.17 -22.30 17.03
CA LEU A 313 -8.66 -23.61 16.61
C LEU A 313 -9.95 -24.03 17.32
N THR A 314 -10.33 -23.35 18.42
CA THR A 314 -11.46 -23.72 19.28
C THR A 314 -12.58 -22.68 19.25
N ASP A 315 -12.64 -21.79 20.23
CA ASP A 315 -13.76 -20.87 20.43
C ASP A 315 -13.81 -19.77 19.36
N TRP A 316 -12.65 -19.29 18.90
CA TRP A 316 -12.61 -18.30 17.83
C TRP A 316 -13.15 -18.86 16.51
N LYS A 317 -12.93 -20.16 16.25
CA LYS A 317 -13.49 -20.86 15.08
C LYS A 317 -15.02 -20.91 15.10
N LYS A 318 -15.66 -20.90 16.27
CA LYS A 318 -17.13 -20.84 16.37
C LYS A 318 -17.65 -19.46 15.97
N ALA A 319 -16.95 -18.40 16.35
CA ALA A 319 -17.34 -17.02 16.03
C ALA A 319 -16.96 -16.60 14.60
N HIS A 320 -15.81 -17.05 14.10
CA HIS A 320 -15.24 -16.65 12.81
C HIS A 320 -14.75 -17.87 11.99
N PRO A 321 -15.63 -18.79 11.58
CA PRO A 321 -15.24 -20.09 11.02
C PRO A 321 -14.34 -20.01 9.79
N ALA A 322 -14.66 -19.12 8.84
CA ALA A 322 -13.87 -18.94 7.61
C ALA A 322 -12.47 -18.36 7.88
N LEU A 323 -12.35 -17.36 8.77
CA LEU A 323 -11.07 -16.76 9.13
C LEU A 323 -10.21 -17.75 9.93
N ALA A 324 -10.81 -18.42 10.91
CA ALA A 324 -10.12 -19.42 11.72
C ALA A 324 -9.58 -20.59 10.89
N GLU A 325 -10.31 -21.03 9.87
CA GLU A 325 -9.81 -22.06 8.95
C GLU A 325 -8.61 -21.57 8.15
N ARG A 326 -8.67 -20.36 7.58
CA ARG A 326 -7.57 -19.78 6.80
C ARG A 326 -6.32 -19.53 7.65
N VAL A 327 -6.50 -18.92 8.83
CA VAL A 327 -5.40 -18.63 9.77
C VAL A 327 -4.83 -19.93 10.34
N GLY A 328 -5.70 -20.86 10.79
CA GLY A 328 -5.31 -22.11 11.42
C GLY A 328 -4.48 -23.02 10.51
N ARG A 329 -4.81 -23.11 9.21
CA ARG A 329 -4.04 -23.89 8.23
C ARG A 329 -2.64 -23.33 7.97
N ARG A 330 -2.39 -22.07 8.31
CA ARG A 330 -1.13 -21.35 8.03
C ARG A 330 -0.26 -21.20 9.27
N VAL A 331 -0.64 -21.75 10.41
CA VAL A 331 0.16 -21.64 11.64
C VAL A 331 1.57 -22.20 11.43
N VAL A 332 2.58 -21.34 11.58
CA VAL A 332 3.99 -21.68 11.35
C VAL A 332 4.77 -21.96 12.64
N GLY A 333 4.23 -21.54 13.79
CA GLY A 333 4.89 -21.69 15.09
C GLY A 333 3.90 -21.95 16.22
N ASP A 334 4.22 -22.91 17.08
CA ASP A 334 3.46 -23.23 18.28
C ASP A 334 4.27 -22.85 19.52
N PHE A 335 3.90 -21.74 20.15
CA PHE A 335 4.56 -21.17 21.33
C PHE A 335 3.78 -21.46 22.62
N ARG A 336 2.84 -22.42 22.63
CA ARG A 336 2.12 -22.82 23.84
C ARG A 336 3.10 -23.33 24.90
N GLY A 337 3.12 -22.66 26.06
CA GLY A 337 4.04 -22.98 27.15
C GLY A 337 5.50 -22.58 26.91
N ALA A 338 5.78 -21.78 25.88
CA ALA A 338 7.12 -21.26 25.58
C ALA A 338 7.56 -20.13 26.54
N ASP A 339 6.63 -19.58 27.32
CA ASP A 339 6.90 -18.73 28.48
C ASP A 339 7.62 -19.51 29.60
N LYS A 340 7.32 -20.81 29.74
CA LYS A 340 7.85 -21.69 30.80
C LYS A 340 9.00 -22.60 30.36
N SER A 341 9.32 -22.64 29.07
CA SER A 341 10.36 -23.53 28.54
C SER A 341 11.17 -22.87 27.43
N ALA A 342 12.45 -22.63 27.71
CA ALA A 342 13.40 -22.08 26.74
C ALA A 342 13.58 -23.01 25.51
N ALA A 343 13.59 -24.33 25.73
CA ALA A 343 13.69 -25.31 24.65
C ALA A 343 12.48 -25.26 23.70
N LYS A 344 11.25 -25.16 24.25
CA LYS A 344 10.04 -24.99 23.44
C LYS A 344 10.05 -23.66 22.67
N PHE A 345 10.47 -22.58 23.33
CA PHE A 345 10.60 -21.27 22.68
C PHE A 345 11.58 -21.32 21.51
N ALA A 346 12.77 -21.90 21.71
CA ALA A 346 13.79 -22.03 20.67
C ALA A 346 13.30 -22.89 19.48
N ALA A 347 12.65 -24.02 19.76
CA ALA A 347 12.10 -24.89 18.72
C ALA A 347 11.02 -24.20 17.88
N ALA A 348 10.11 -23.47 18.52
CA ALA A 348 9.06 -22.70 17.84
C ALA A 348 9.62 -21.51 17.06
N LEU A 349 10.61 -20.81 17.63
CA LEU A 349 11.33 -19.71 16.99
C LEU A 349 12.05 -20.16 15.72
N ASN A 350 12.73 -21.31 15.75
CA ASN A 350 13.41 -21.85 14.56
C ASN A 350 12.42 -22.11 13.41
N ARG A 351 11.26 -22.71 13.70
CA ARG A 351 10.21 -22.92 12.68
C ARG A 351 9.70 -21.61 12.09
N LEU A 352 9.52 -20.59 12.94
CA LEU A 352 9.12 -19.26 12.50
C LEU A 352 10.20 -18.60 11.62
N ILE A 353 11.47 -18.72 12.00
CA ILE A 353 12.60 -18.22 11.21
C ILE A 353 12.67 -18.92 9.85
N ASP A 354 12.47 -20.24 9.82
CA ASP A 354 12.44 -20.99 8.57
C ASP A 354 11.26 -20.55 7.69
N ALA A 355 10.08 -20.32 8.28
CA ALA A 355 8.93 -19.76 7.59
C ALA A 355 9.19 -18.35 7.02
N LEU A 356 9.91 -17.50 7.76
CA LEU A 356 10.33 -16.17 7.29
C LEU A 356 11.33 -16.24 6.13
N LYS A 357 12.13 -17.31 6.03
CA LYS A 357 13.10 -17.55 4.95
C LYS A 357 12.47 -18.18 3.71
N THR A 358 11.42 -18.98 3.87
CA THR A 358 10.73 -19.59 2.73
C THR A 358 9.98 -18.54 1.92
N SER A 359 10.52 -18.24 0.75
CA SER A 359 9.87 -17.46 -0.30
C SER A 359 8.65 -18.23 -0.83
N ARG A 360 7.44 -17.83 -0.42
CA ARG A 360 6.13 -18.23 -0.98
C ARG A 360 5.84 -19.76 -0.98
N PRO A 361 4.87 -20.26 -0.19
CA PRO A 361 4.02 -21.32 -0.72
C PRO A 361 3.09 -20.66 -1.76
N ALA A 362 3.36 -20.92 -3.05
CA ALA A 362 2.36 -20.76 -4.09
C ALA A 362 1.26 -21.79 -3.82
N VAL A 363 0.02 -21.35 -3.68
CA VAL A 363 -1.17 -22.17 -3.96
C VAL A 363 -2.17 -21.30 -4.70
#